data_AF-A0ABD1L5U7-F1
#
_entry.id   AF-A0ABD1L5U7-F1
#
_cell.length_a   1.000
_cell.length_b   1.000
_cell.length_c   1.000
_cell.angle_alpha   90.00
_cell.angle_beta   90.00
_cell.angle_gamma   90.00
#
_symmetry.space_group_name_H-M   'P 1'
#
loop_
_entity.id
_entity.type
_entity.pdbx_description
1 polymer ?
#
loop_
_entity_poly.entity_id
_entity_poly.type
_entity_poly.pdbx_seq_one_letter_code
_entity_poly.pdbx_strand_id
1 'polypeptide(L)'
;MFISGTTARHLNSFASATSPTSCAPPSTPTSSTLSTPTSPGIVITAAPATRPPPSPGEPAAPSPHRKINVNQNRYAMVSAITVSTIPSLVLTRGHRVGSVPKHPLVISDFIDGVEKAKEAIKVLKQIGAYPDAEKAKDSHDVRPGKGKMRNCHYISCKGPLVVYGTKGAKVVKDFCNVPGVEVANVEKLNLLKLAPGGNLGRLKMVNFYLARIINSDEVHSVVRPIKKDYKRATFKKNPFSMSDRIEEQLR
;
A
#
# COMPACT_ATOMS: atom_id res chain seq x y z
N MET A 1 -25.10 -63.13 12.04
CA MET A 1 -25.99 -62.27 12.86
C MET A 1 -26.05 -60.92 12.15
N PHE A 2 -27.00 -60.63 11.23
CA PHE A 2 -28.45 -60.39 11.42
C PHE A 2 -28.69 -59.39 12.59
N ILE A 3 -29.42 -58.26 12.51
CA ILE A 3 -30.48 -57.74 11.61
C ILE A 3 -30.69 -56.22 11.87
N SER A 4 -31.06 -55.49 10.80
CA SER A 4 -31.94 -54.29 10.62
C SER A 4 -32.01 -53.15 11.67
N GLY A 5 -32.29 -51.89 11.33
CA GLY A 5 -32.79 -51.28 10.09
C GLY A 5 -33.81 -50.15 10.40
N THR A 6 -33.96 -49.24 9.43
CA THR A 6 -35.15 -48.39 9.12
C THR A 6 -35.56 -47.31 10.14
N THR A 7 -35.92 -46.08 9.75
CA THR A 7 -36.99 -45.73 8.81
C THR A 7 -36.80 -44.36 8.11
N ALA A 8 -37.22 -44.32 6.85
CA ALA A 8 -37.32 -43.16 5.96
C ALA A 8 -38.67 -42.41 6.09
N ARG A 9 -38.76 -41.21 5.50
CA ARG A 9 -39.96 -40.63 4.84
C ARG A 9 -39.50 -39.50 3.90
N HIS A 10 -39.47 -39.76 2.57
CA HIS A 10 -40.43 -39.32 1.52
C HIS A 10 -40.45 -37.80 1.31
N LEU A 11 -39.86 -37.23 0.24
CA LEU A 11 -40.25 -37.18 -1.19
C LEU A 11 -41.57 -36.45 -1.49
N ASN A 12 -41.48 -35.33 -2.22
CA ASN A 12 -42.25 -34.92 -3.42
C ASN A 12 -41.75 -33.52 -3.83
N SER A 13 -41.10 -33.23 -4.96
CA SER A 13 -41.36 -33.47 -6.39
C SER A 13 -42.21 -32.36 -7.06
N PHE A 14 -41.70 -31.89 -8.21
CA PHE A 14 -42.35 -31.14 -9.30
C PHE A 14 -42.88 -29.71 -9.07
N ALA A 15 -42.31 -28.71 -9.76
CA ALA A 15 -42.74 -28.32 -11.12
C ALA A 15 -42.21 -26.92 -11.50
N SER A 16 -41.63 -26.84 -12.70
CA SER A 16 -41.26 -25.64 -13.43
C SER A 16 -42.47 -25.01 -14.14
N ALA A 17 -42.60 -23.68 -14.13
CA ALA A 17 -43.30 -22.94 -15.18
C ALA A 17 -42.85 -21.46 -15.26
N THR A 18 -42.33 -21.11 -16.43
CA THR A 18 -42.32 -19.79 -17.11
C THR A 18 -43.70 -19.10 -17.03
N SER A 19 -43.92 -17.79 -16.99
CA SER A 19 -43.42 -16.63 -17.75
C SER A 19 -44.14 -15.35 -17.23
N PRO A 20 -43.94 -14.13 -17.80
CA PRO A 20 -44.04 -12.84 -17.12
C PRO A 20 -45.45 -12.23 -17.11
N THR A 21 -45.73 -11.38 -16.11
CA THR A 21 -46.88 -10.47 -16.14
C THR A 21 -46.46 -9.07 -15.73
N SER A 22 -46.52 -8.18 -16.71
CA SER A 22 -46.71 -6.75 -16.55
C SER A 22 -47.89 -6.46 -15.62
N CYS A 23 -47.73 -5.53 -14.67
CA CYS A 23 -48.87 -4.83 -14.08
C CYS A 23 -48.47 -3.37 -13.82
N ALA A 24 -49.23 -2.50 -14.48
CA ALA A 24 -49.21 -1.05 -14.43
C ALA A 24 -49.55 -0.50 -13.02
N PRO A 25 -49.26 0.79 -12.74
CA PRO A 25 -49.38 1.36 -11.39
C PRO A 25 -50.84 1.51 -10.92
N PRO A 26 -51.09 1.54 -9.60
CA PRO A 26 -52.43 1.72 -9.06
C PRO A 26 -52.93 3.17 -9.25
N SER A 27 -54.12 3.30 -9.84
CA SER A 27 -54.96 4.49 -9.80
C SER A 27 -55.56 4.67 -8.41
N THR A 28 -55.42 5.88 -7.85
CA THR A 28 -56.07 6.27 -6.59
C THR A 28 -57.52 6.71 -6.84
N PRO A 29 -58.48 6.35 -5.97
CA PRO A 29 -59.89 6.72 -6.15
C PRO A 29 -60.17 8.16 -5.71
N THR A 30 -60.99 8.84 -6.50
CA THR A 30 -61.72 10.07 -6.14
C THR A 30 -63.00 9.76 -5.37
N SER A 31 -63.19 10.40 -4.23
CA SER A 31 -64.45 10.83 -3.57
C SER A 31 -64.12 11.11 -2.09
N SER A 32 -64.74 11.99 -1.34
CA SER A 32 -65.66 13.10 -1.58
C SER A 32 -65.72 13.85 -0.24
N THR A 33 -65.91 15.15 -0.34
CA THR A 33 -66.14 16.17 0.69
C THR A 33 -66.94 15.73 1.94
N LEU A 34 -66.48 16.15 3.12
CA LEU A 34 -67.34 16.59 4.23
C LEU A 34 -66.68 17.79 4.92
N SER A 35 -67.39 18.90 4.83
CA SER A 35 -67.11 20.23 5.33
C SER A 35 -67.28 20.35 6.84
N THR A 36 -66.35 21.02 7.51
CA THR A 36 -66.65 21.82 8.72
C THR A 36 -65.93 23.18 8.61
N PRO A 37 -66.60 24.31 8.88
CA PRO A 37 -65.97 25.63 8.84
C PRO A 37 -65.47 26.00 10.24
N THR A 38 -64.17 26.23 10.40
CA THR A 38 -63.66 26.86 11.62
C THR A 38 -62.46 27.76 11.27
N SER A 39 -62.73 29.07 11.34
CA SER A 39 -61.80 30.21 11.42
C SER A 39 -60.83 30.49 10.25
N PRO A 40 -60.58 31.77 9.90
CA PRO A 40 -59.62 32.16 8.88
C PRO A 40 -58.19 32.06 9.45
N GLY A 41 -57.70 30.83 9.60
CA GLY A 41 -56.29 30.56 9.78
C GLY A 41 -55.66 30.33 8.42
N ILE A 42 -54.68 31.14 8.04
CA ILE A 42 -53.88 30.96 6.83
C ILE A 42 -53.23 29.56 6.92
N VAL A 43 -53.75 28.60 6.16
CA VAL A 43 -53.10 27.29 6.01
C VAL A 43 -51.88 27.51 5.12
N ILE A 44 -50.72 27.70 5.74
CA ILE A 44 -49.43 27.64 5.04
C ILE A 44 -49.23 26.17 4.68
N THR A 45 -49.64 25.77 3.48
CA THR A 45 -49.20 24.51 2.89
C THR A 45 -47.70 24.62 2.65
N ALA A 46 -46.90 23.94 3.47
CA ALA A 46 -45.47 23.83 3.24
C ALA A 46 -45.24 23.12 1.89
N ALA A 47 -44.71 23.84 0.90
CA ALA A 47 -44.33 23.27 -0.37
C ALA A 47 -43.29 22.15 -0.13
N PRO A 48 -43.43 20.96 -0.76
CA PRO A 48 -42.42 19.91 -0.64
C PRO A 48 -41.10 20.46 -1.16
N ALA A 49 -40.04 20.33 -0.34
CA ALA A 49 -38.72 20.88 -0.62
C ALA A 49 -38.30 20.57 -2.06
N THR A 50 -38.17 21.61 -2.88
CA THR A 50 -37.66 21.52 -4.24
C THR A 50 -36.25 20.96 -4.21
N ARG A 51 -35.90 20.15 -5.21
CA ARG A 51 -34.57 19.54 -5.36
C ARG A 51 -33.49 20.62 -5.13
N PRO A 52 -32.48 20.36 -4.29
CA PRO A 52 -31.45 21.35 -3.99
C PRO A 52 -30.82 21.83 -5.31
N PRO A 53 -30.53 23.15 -5.43
CA PRO A 53 -29.93 23.70 -6.63
C PRO A 53 -28.57 23.02 -6.90
N PRO A 54 -28.16 22.89 -8.18
CA PRO A 54 -26.86 22.33 -8.52
C PRO A 54 -25.76 23.10 -7.77
N SER A 55 -24.81 22.36 -7.21
CA SER A 55 -23.73 22.92 -6.39
C SER A 55 -22.97 24.01 -7.15
N PRO A 56 -22.64 25.13 -6.50
CA PRO A 56 -21.95 26.25 -7.15
C PRO A 56 -20.60 25.78 -7.70
N GLY A 57 -20.36 26.14 -8.97
CA GLY A 57 -19.09 26.13 -9.71
C GLY A 57 -18.09 25.04 -9.35
N GLU A 58 -18.06 23.96 -10.13
CA GLU A 58 -17.01 22.95 -10.03
C GLU A 58 -15.64 23.63 -10.24
N PRO A 59 -14.72 23.60 -9.25
CA PRO A 59 -13.41 24.22 -9.41
C PRO A 59 -12.66 23.54 -10.55
N ALA A 60 -11.94 24.34 -11.35
CA ALA A 60 -11.15 23.84 -12.47
C ALA A 60 -10.26 22.67 -12.01
N ALA A 61 -10.28 21.58 -12.80
CA ALA A 61 -9.60 20.35 -12.44
C ALA A 61 -8.10 20.59 -12.20
N PRO A 62 -7.54 20.19 -11.04
CA PRO A 62 -6.12 20.37 -10.76
C PRO A 62 -5.28 19.49 -11.68
N SER A 63 -4.10 19.99 -12.08
CA SER A 63 -3.15 19.21 -12.90
C SER A 63 -2.72 17.92 -12.17
N PRO A 64 -2.90 16.72 -12.76
CA PRO A 64 -2.66 15.44 -12.07
C PRO A 64 -1.18 15.08 -11.92
N HIS A 65 -0.30 15.66 -12.73
CA HIS A 65 1.12 15.35 -12.75
C HIS A 65 1.95 16.45 -12.09
N ARG A 66 2.96 16.05 -11.31
CA ARG A 66 3.94 16.95 -10.72
C ARG A 66 5.33 16.65 -11.28
N LYS A 67 5.98 17.65 -11.86
CA LYS A 67 7.37 17.55 -12.33
C LYS A 67 8.31 17.60 -11.12
N ILE A 68 9.25 16.65 -11.07
CA ILE A 68 10.29 16.58 -10.04
C ILE A 68 11.65 16.65 -10.73
N ASN A 69 12.62 17.28 -10.08
CA ASN A 69 13.98 17.35 -10.61
C ASN A 69 14.62 15.97 -10.63
N VAL A 70 15.28 15.63 -11.74
CA VAL A 70 15.92 14.31 -11.94
C VAL A 70 16.96 14.02 -10.85
N ASN A 71 17.77 15.00 -10.47
CA ASN A 71 18.79 14.84 -9.42
C ASN A 71 18.18 14.57 -8.04
N GLN A 72 17.05 15.20 -7.71
CA GLN A 72 16.33 14.95 -6.46
C GLN A 72 15.75 13.53 -6.43
N ASN A 73 15.19 13.08 -7.56
CA ASN A 73 14.68 11.72 -7.72
C ASN A 73 15.81 10.67 -7.56
N ARG A 74 16.96 10.89 -8.21
CA ARG A 74 18.16 10.03 -8.06
C ARG A 74 18.64 9.97 -6.60
N TYR A 75 18.72 11.11 -5.93
CA TYR A 75 19.13 11.18 -4.53
C TYR A 75 18.18 10.41 -3.60
N ALA A 76 16.87 10.52 -3.83
CA ALA A 76 15.87 9.76 -3.10
C ALA A 76 16.01 8.24 -3.33
N MET A 77 16.36 7.80 -4.54
CA MET A 77 16.53 6.37 -4.85
C MET A 77 17.72 5.79 -4.09
N VAL A 78 18.86 6.48 -4.13
CA VAL A 78 20.07 6.10 -3.40
C VAL A 78 19.78 6.03 -1.90
N SER A 79 19.12 7.06 -1.34
CA SER A 79 18.75 7.09 0.07
C SER A 79 17.88 5.88 0.47
N ALA A 80 16.87 5.53 -0.34
CA ALA A 80 16.03 4.37 -0.08
C ALA A 80 16.78 3.03 -0.18
N ILE A 81 17.78 2.93 -1.05
CA ILE A 81 18.68 1.77 -1.19
C ILE A 81 19.59 1.65 0.02
N THR A 82 20.24 2.73 0.43
CA THR A 82 21.13 2.74 1.59
C THR A 82 20.39 2.35 2.86
N VAL A 83 19.18 2.86 3.10
CA VAL A 83 18.42 2.53 4.32
C VAL A 83 18.09 1.04 4.44
N SER A 84 17.91 0.31 3.33
CA SER A 84 17.62 -1.13 3.37
C SER A 84 18.79 -2.00 3.83
N THR A 85 20.01 -1.47 3.92
CA THR A 85 21.15 -2.22 4.48
C THR A 85 21.12 -2.25 6.01
N ILE A 86 20.41 -1.31 6.64
CA ILE A 86 20.37 -1.16 8.09
C ILE A 86 19.17 -1.96 8.65
N PRO A 87 19.40 -3.07 9.38
CA PRO A 87 18.33 -3.95 9.82
C PRO A 87 17.34 -3.25 10.75
N SER A 88 17.81 -2.33 11.60
CA SER A 88 16.97 -1.56 12.51
C SER A 88 15.86 -0.79 11.77
N LEU A 89 16.18 -0.16 10.63
CA LEU A 89 15.23 0.63 9.85
C LEU A 89 14.25 -0.25 9.07
N VAL A 90 14.66 -1.48 8.73
CA VAL A 90 13.78 -2.45 8.06
C VAL A 90 12.78 -3.07 9.04
N LEU A 91 13.22 -3.32 10.27
CA LEU A 91 12.37 -3.81 11.36
C LEU A 91 11.35 -2.75 11.82
N THR A 92 11.76 -1.49 12.00
CA THR A 92 10.84 -0.40 12.41
C THR A 92 9.75 -0.14 11.39
N ARG A 93 10.04 -0.35 10.10
CA ARG A 93 9.03 -0.30 9.03
C ARG A 93 7.98 -1.41 9.15
N GLY A 94 8.32 -2.50 9.82
CA GLY A 94 7.43 -3.63 10.09
C GLY A 94 7.68 -4.86 9.23
N HIS A 95 8.86 -5.02 8.62
CA HIS A 95 9.21 -6.30 7.98
C HIS A 95 9.63 -7.35 9.02
N ARG A 96 9.31 -8.62 8.77
CA ARG A 96 9.71 -9.73 9.64
C ARG A 96 11.06 -10.29 9.20
N VAL A 97 12.15 -9.78 9.79
CA VAL A 97 13.53 -10.07 9.32
C VAL A 97 14.39 -10.86 10.29
N GLY A 98 13.82 -11.37 11.39
CA GLY A 98 14.56 -12.11 12.41
C GLY A 98 15.20 -13.43 11.93
N SER A 99 14.64 -14.07 10.89
CA SER A 99 15.15 -15.33 10.33
C SER A 99 16.21 -15.13 9.24
N VAL A 100 16.50 -13.88 8.86
CA VAL A 100 17.40 -13.55 7.76
C VAL A 100 18.85 -13.43 8.28
N PRO A 101 19.83 -14.11 7.66
CA PRO A 101 21.19 -14.17 8.18
C PRO A 101 21.97 -12.85 8.01
N LYS A 102 21.75 -12.11 6.92
CA LYS A 102 22.54 -10.91 6.59
C LYS A 102 21.70 -9.85 5.88
N HIS A 103 21.94 -8.59 6.24
CA HIS A 103 21.44 -7.42 5.52
C HIS A 103 22.66 -6.70 4.92
N PRO A 104 22.69 -6.30 3.64
CA PRO A 104 21.75 -6.60 2.55
C PRO A 104 21.70 -8.10 2.18
N LEU A 105 20.51 -8.58 1.80
CA LEU A 105 20.31 -9.95 1.33
C LEU A 105 20.80 -10.08 -0.11
N VAL A 106 22.00 -10.64 -0.27
CA VAL A 106 22.56 -10.97 -1.57
C VAL A 106 22.31 -12.42 -1.91
N ILE A 107 21.72 -12.68 -3.08
CA ILE A 107 21.39 -14.02 -3.54
C ILE A 107 22.14 -14.27 -4.85
N SER A 108 22.60 -15.50 -5.02
CA SER A 108 23.26 -16.01 -6.23
C SER A 108 22.32 -16.05 -7.45
N ASP A 109 22.88 -16.00 -8.66
CA ASP A 109 22.15 -16.02 -9.94
C ASP A 109 21.24 -17.24 -10.18
N PHE A 110 21.34 -18.29 -9.37
CA PHE A 110 20.47 -19.48 -9.45
C PHE A 110 18.96 -19.18 -9.36
N ILE A 111 18.57 -18.03 -8.80
CA ILE A 111 17.16 -17.58 -8.77
C ILE A 111 16.58 -17.36 -10.17
N ASP A 112 17.43 -17.02 -11.15
CA ASP A 112 16.98 -16.70 -12.51
C ASP A 112 16.49 -17.95 -13.26
N GLY A 113 16.93 -19.14 -12.85
CA GLY A 113 16.54 -20.43 -13.41
C GLY A 113 15.26 -21.04 -12.81
N VAL A 114 14.66 -20.39 -11.81
CA VAL A 114 13.39 -20.84 -11.23
C VAL A 114 12.26 -20.57 -12.21
N GLU A 115 11.40 -21.57 -12.44
CA GLU A 115 10.29 -21.47 -13.42
C GLU A 115 8.90 -21.63 -12.79
N LYS A 116 8.85 -22.04 -11.51
CA LYS A 116 7.59 -22.31 -10.82
C LYS A 116 7.52 -21.55 -9.51
N ALA A 117 6.37 -20.92 -9.25
CA ALA A 117 6.08 -20.26 -7.97
C ALA A 117 6.27 -21.16 -6.74
N LYS A 118 6.05 -22.49 -6.88
CA LYS A 118 6.31 -23.46 -5.80
C LYS A 118 7.78 -23.51 -5.40
N GLU A 119 8.68 -23.40 -6.36
CA GLU A 119 10.13 -23.37 -6.15
C GLU A 119 10.56 -22.02 -5.56
N ALA A 120 9.97 -20.92 -6.02
CA ALA A 120 10.20 -19.60 -5.42
C ALA A 120 9.87 -19.59 -3.91
N ILE A 121 8.80 -20.26 -3.48
CA ILE A 121 8.46 -20.42 -2.06
C ILE A 121 9.55 -21.22 -1.31
N LYS A 122 10.12 -22.26 -1.92
CA LYS A 122 11.22 -23.04 -1.31
C LYS A 122 12.45 -22.17 -1.10
N VAL A 123 12.81 -21.35 -2.10
CA VAL A 123 13.94 -20.41 -2.03
C VAL A 123 13.72 -19.38 -0.92
N LEU A 124 12.53 -18.79 -0.82
CA LEU A 124 12.21 -17.82 0.25
C LEU A 124 12.30 -18.44 1.65
N LYS A 125 11.92 -19.71 1.80
CA LYS A 125 12.04 -20.45 3.06
C LYS A 125 13.50 -20.72 3.42
N GLN A 126 14.32 -21.13 2.45
CA GLN A 126 15.75 -21.37 2.66
C GLN A 126 16.50 -20.10 3.09
N ILE A 127 16.13 -18.94 2.53
CA ILE A 127 16.77 -17.64 2.85
C ILE A 127 16.23 -17.05 4.17
N GLY A 128 15.08 -17.53 4.65
CA GLY A 128 14.41 -16.99 5.85
C GLY A 128 13.60 -15.73 5.61
N ALA A 129 13.30 -15.37 4.35
CA ALA A 129 12.46 -14.22 3.99
C ALA A 129 10.96 -14.56 3.89
N TYR A 130 10.60 -15.84 3.96
CA TYR A 130 9.22 -16.31 3.90
C TYR A 130 8.26 -15.73 4.97
N PRO A 131 8.68 -15.48 6.23
CA PRO A 131 7.80 -14.90 7.25
C PRO A 131 7.21 -13.53 6.87
N ASP A 132 7.91 -12.76 6.04
CA ASP A 132 7.43 -11.47 5.55
C ASP A 132 6.35 -11.64 4.46
N ALA A 133 6.45 -12.69 3.64
CA ALA A 133 5.43 -13.08 2.66
C ALA A 133 4.19 -13.69 3.33
N GLU A 134 4.37 -14.48 4.40
CA GLU A 134 3.26 -14.96 5.25
C GLU A 134 2.48 -13.79 5.85
N LYS A 135 3.20 -12.81 6.44
CA LYS A 135 2.56 -11.57 6.94
C LYS A 135 1.72 -10.88 5.85
N ALA A 136 2.24 -10.81 4.63
CA ALA A 136 1.50 -10.18 3.54
C ALA A 136 0.26 -10.99 3.13
N LYS A 137 0.34 -12.33 3.17
CA LYS A 137 -0.80 -13.23 2.94
C LYS A 137 -1.89 -13.03 4.00
N ASP A 138 -1.51 -12.98 5.28
CA ASP A 138 -2.44 -12.82 6.40
C ASP A 138 -3.12 -11.44 6.39
N SER A 139 -2.44 -10.42 5.83
CA SER A 139 -2.96 -9.05 5.75
C SER A 139 -3.98 -8.81 4.64
N HIS A 140 -4.30 -9.82 3.83
CA HIS A 140 -5.19 -9.66 2.70
C HIS A 140 -6.65 -9.53 3.18
N ASP A 141 -7.17 -8.30 3.17
CA ASP A 141 -8.51 -7.99 3.69
C ASP A 141 -9.31 -7.11 2.73
N VAL A 142 -10.64 -7.11 2.88
CA VAL A 142 -11.56 -6.29 2.10
C VAL A 142 -11.46 -4.83 2.55
N ARG A 143 -11.22 -3.93 1.60
CA ARG A 143 -11.12 -2.49 1.84
C ARG A 143 -12.42 -1.94 2.44
N PRO A 144 -12.37 -1.26 3.60
CA PRO A 144 -13.54 -0.60 4.15
C PRO A 144 -13.96 0.61 3.30
N GLY A 145 -15.26 0.92 3.31
CA GLY A 145 -15.83 2.11 2.69
C GLY A 145 -16.07 2.03 1.17
N LYS A 146 -16.28 3.20 0.56
CA LYS A 146 -16.71 3.33 -0.85
C LYS A 146 -15.68 2.85 -1.87
N GLY A 147 -14.42 2.68 -1.47
CA GLY A 147 -13.35 2.18 -2.35
C GLY A 147 -13.62 0.76 -2.86
N LYS A 148 -14.36 -0.05 -2.09
CA LYS A 148 -14.78 -1.39 -2.49
C LYS A 148 -15.51 -1.36 -3.84
N MET A 149 -16.47 -0.45 -4.00
CA MET A 149 -17.25 -0.31 -5.24
C MET A 149 -16.46 0.20 -6.45
N ARG A 150 -15.21 0.66 -6.27
CA ARG A 150 -14.38 1.30 -7.32
C ARG A 150 -13.23 0.41 -7.79
N ASN A 151 -13.45 -0.90 -7.90
CA ASN A 151 -12.43 -1.88 -8.30
C ASN A 151 -11.19 -1.95 -7.38
N CYS A 152 -11.27 -1.39 -6.17
CA CYS A 152 -10.20 -1.41 -5.17
C CYS A 152 -10.62 -2.24 -3.94
N HIS A 153 -11.11 -3.45 -4.20
CA HIS A 153 -11.78 -4.30 -3.20
C HIS A 153 -10.86 -4.79 -2.09
N TYR A 154 -9.58 -5.01 -2.35
CA TYR A 154 -8.65 -5.62 -1.40
C TYR A 154 -7.52 -4.68 -0.98
N ILE A 155 -6.97 -4.92 0.22
CA ILE A 155 -5.76 -4.28 0.75
C ILE A 155 -4.80 -5.39 1.14
N SER A 156 -3.51 -5.20 0.86
CA SER A 156 -2.44 -6.10 1.29
C SER A 156 -1.20 -5.31 1.69
N CYS A 157 -0.46 -5.84 2.65
CA CYS A 157 0.84 -5.31 3.04
C CYS A 157 1.90 -5.58 1.95
N LYS A 158 2.92 -4.73 1.93
CA LYS A 158 4.07 -4.90 1.04
C LYS A 158 5.10 -5.82 1.69
N GLY A 159 5.42 -6.93 1.04
CA GLY A 159 6.45 -7.87 1.44
C GLY A 159 7.82 -7.54 0.82
N PRO A 160 8.70 -8.55 0.68
CA PRO A 160 10.06 -8.35 0.22
C PRO A 160 10.09 -7.93 -1.26
N LEU A 161 11.09 -7.12 -1.61
CA LEU A 161 11.33 -6.69 -2.98
C LEU A 161 12.51 -7.49 -3.57
N VAL A 162 12.24 -8.28 -4.60
CA VAL A 162 13.26 -9.02 -5.36
C VAL A 162 13.79 -8.12 -6.48
N VAL A 163 15.10 -7.89 -6.47
CA VAL A 163 15.81 -7.06 -7.44
C VAL A 163 16.70 -7.93 -8.31
N TYR A 164 16.47 -7.89 -9.63
CA TYR A 164 17.14 -8.73 -10.63
C TYR A 164 17.75 -7.88 -11.75
N GLY A 165 18.84 -8.35 -12.35
CA GLY A 165 19.56 -7.65 -13.41
C GLY A 165 19.21 -8.10 -14.83
N THR A 166 18.80 -9.36 -15.01
CA THR A 166 18.61 -9.98 -16.32
C THR A 166 17.32 -9.51 -17.01
N LYS A 167 17.45 -9.03 -18.26
CA LYS A 167 16.29 -8.63 -19.09
C LYS A 167 15.56 -9.89 -19.55
N GLY A 168 14.27 -10.03 -19.23
CA GLY A 168 13.45 -11.17 -19.63
C GLY A 168 13.42 -12.35 -18.65
N ALA A 169 13.87 -12.16 -17.41
CA ALA A 169 13.94 -13.21 -16.40
C ALA A 169 12.58 -13.83 -16.06
N LYS A 170 12.52 -15.17 -16.00
CA LYS A 170 11.36 -15.96 -15.56
C LYS A 170 10.93 -15.61 -14.11
N VAL A 171 11.89 -15.13 -13.32
CA VAL A 171 11.74 -14.53 -11.99
C VAL A 171 10.50 -13.64 -11.84
N VAL A 172 10.19 -12.80 -12.82
CA VAL A 172 9.02 -11.90 -12.72
C VAL A 172 7.73 -12.70 -12.58
N LYS A 173 7.57 -13.79 -13.34
CA LYS A 173 6.34 -14.59 -13.31
C LYS A 173 6.19 -15.35 -11.99
N ASP A 174 7.28 -15.91 -11.49
CA ASP A 174 7.24 -16.78 -10.32
C ASP A 174 7.08 -16.03 -9.01
N PHE A 175 7.81 -14.93 -8.84
CA PHE A 175 7.75 -14.14 -7.63
C PHE A 175 6.52 -13.22 -7.59
N CYS A 176 5.97 -12.77 -8.72
CA CYS A 176 4.74 -11.97 -8.73
C CYS A 176 3.50 -12.75 -8.28
N ASN A 177 3.52 -14.09 -8.36
CA ASN A 177 2.42 -14.92 -7.86
C ASN A 177 2.46 -15.13 -6.34
N VAL A 178 3.58 -14.77 -5.68
CA VAL A 178 3.72 -14.89 -4.23
C VAL A 178 3.11 -13.64 -3.56
N PRO A 179 2.26 -13.79 -2.54
CA PRO A 179 1.60 -12.66 -1.90
C PRO A 179 2.61 -11.66 -1.30
N GLY A 180 2.42 -10.39 -1.61
CA GLY A 180 3.23 -9.27 -1.08
C GLY A 180 4.63 -9.13 -1.66
N VAL A 181 5.14 -10.15 -2.37
CA VAL A 181 6.45 -10.09 -3.00
C VAL A 181 6.36 -9.22 -4.25
N GLU A 182 7.28 -8.27 -4.39
CA GLU A 182 7.38 -7.45 -5.59
C GLU A 182 8.71 -7.68 -6.30
N VAL A 183 8.71 -7.43 -7.60
CA VAL A 183 9.87 -7.63 -8.46
C VAL A 183 10.24 -6.28 -9.10
N ALA A 184 11.54 -5.97 -9.15
CA ALA A 184 12.08 -4.77 -9.79
C ALA A 184 13.39 -5.05 -10.51
N ASN A 185 13.54 -4.46 -11.70
CA ASN A 185 14.78 -4.54 -12.46
C ASN A 185 15.77 -3.46 -11.95
N VAL A 186 17.05 -3.81 -11.88
CA VAL A 186 18.16 -2.93 -11.51
C VAL A 186 18.25 -1.67 -12.38
N GLU A 187 18.09 -1.78 -13.71
CA GLU A 187 18.19 -0.63 -14.62
C GLU A 187 17.00 0.33 -14.50
N LYS A 188 15.84 -0.22 -14.13
CA LYS A 188 14.56 0.51 -14.08
C LYS A 188 13.99 0.48 -12.67
N LEU A 189 14.81 0.87 -11.69
CA LEU A 189 14.38 0.98 -10.30
C LEU A 189 13.39 2.14 -10.12
N ASN A 190 12.32 1.87 -9.39
CA ASN A 190 11.26 2.84 -9.12
C ASN A 190 11.23 3.17 -7.62
N LEU A 191 11.30 4.47 -7.30
CA LEU A 191 11.13 4.99 -5.94
C LEU A 191 9.91 4.44 -5.22
N LEU A 192 8.78 4.34 -5.92
CA LEU A 192 7.50 3.91 -5.34
C LEU A 192 7.54 2.45 -4.86
N LYS A 193 8.37 1.61 -5.51
CA LYS A 193 8.59 0.23 -5.08
C LYS A 193 9.61 0.15 -3.95
N LEU A 194 10.63 1.02 -3.95
CA LEU A 194 11.66 1.04 -2.91
C LEU A 194 11.14 1.59 -1.57
N ALA A 195 10.31 2.63 -1.62
CA ALA A 195 9.74 3.31 -0.47
C ALA A 195 8.22 3.55 -0.64
N PRO A 196 7.39 2.49 -0.66
CA PRO A 196 5.95 2.67 -0.75
C PRO A 196 5.43 3.44 0.46
N GLY A 197 4.51 4.38 0.19
CA GLY A 197 3.96 5.29 1.19
C GLY A 197 4.93 6.35 1.72
N GLY A 198 6.12 6.50 1.11
CA GLY A 198 7.16 7.42 1.59
C GLY A 198 8.02 6.86 2.74
N ASN A 199 7.75 5.63 3.19
CA ASN A 199 8.49 4.98 4.27
C ASN A 199 9.72 4.24 3.72
N LEU A 200 10.90 4.67 4.17
CA LEU A 200 12.19 4.03 3.86
C LEU A 200 12.35 2.70 4.61
N GLY A 201 13.27 1.84 4.16
CA GLY A 201 13.60 0.58 4.86
C GLY A 201 12.83 -0.64 4.39
N ARG A 202 12.54 -0.76 3.10
CA ARG A 202 11.95 -2.00 2.56
C ARG A 202 12.98 -3.14 2.56
N LEU A 203 12.56 -4.35 2.94
CA LEU A 203 13.38 -5.56 2.80
C LEU A 203 13.62 -5.84 1.31
N LYS A 204 14.89 -5.91 0.90
CA LYS A 204 15.30 -6.14 -0.49
C LYS A 204 16.16 -7.38 -0.59
N MET A 205 15.83 -8.23 -1.56
CA MET A 205 16.56 -9.41 -1.98
C MET A 205 17.21 -9.11 -3.30
N VAL A 206 18.53 -9.20 -3.36
CA VAL A 206 19.30 -8.52 -4.39
C VAL A 206 20.26 -9.51 -5.00
N ASN A 207 20.27 -9.59 -6.33
CA ASN A 207 21.37 -10.24 -7.03
C ASN A 207 22.54 -9.25 -7.13
N PHE A 208 23.76 -9.67 -6.76
CA PHE A 208 25.09 -9.04 -6.49
C PHE A 208 25.40 -7.53 -6.81
N TYR A 209 24.54 -6.78 -7.48
CA TYR A 209 24.82 -5.47 -8.09
C TYR A 209 24.67 -4.25 -7.17
N LEU A 210 23.93 -4.28 -6.05
CA LEU A 210 23.69 -3.03 -5.29
C LEU A 210 24.95 -2.44 -4.63
N ALA A 211 25.86 -3.26 -4.12
CA ALA A 211 27.12 -2.75 -3.56
C ALA A 211 27.99 -2.10 -4.66
N ARG A 212 27.98 -2.68 -5.87
CA ARG A 212 28.69 -2.14 -7.04
C ARG A 212 28.03 -0.87 -7.60
N ILE A 213 26.70 -0.77 -7.52
CA ILE A 213 25.93 0.44 -7.91
C ILE A 213 26.12 1.56 -6.89
N ILE A 214 26.15 1.26 -5.59
CA ILE A 214 26.42 2.25 -4.54
C ILE A 214 27.85 2.79 -4.70
N ASN A 215 28.81 1.92 -5.05
CA ASN A 215 30.21 2.28 -5.24
C ASN A 215 30.54 2.73 -6.68
N SER A 216 29.56 2.91 -7.56
CA SER A 216 29.83 3.34 -8.94
C SER A 216 30.13 4.84 -9.01
N ASP A 217 31.01 5.22 -9.94
CA ASP A 217 31.43 6.62 -10.12
C ASP A 217 30.26 7.54 -10.49
N GLU A 218 29.21 7.00 -11.12
CA GLU A 218 27.99 7.72 -11.47
C GLU A 218 27.16 8.12 -10.24
N VAL A 219 27.13 7.28 -9.20
CA VAL A 219 26.43 7.59 -7.96
C VAL A 219 27.28 8.54 -7.11
N HIS A 220 28.58 8.32 -7.02
CA HIS A 220 29.49 9.18 -6.26
C HIS A 220 29.68 10.58 -6.85
N SER A 221 29.61 10.74 -8.18
CA SER A 221 29.69 12.06 -8.83
C SER A 221 28.45 12.93 -8.57
N VAL A 222 27.28 12.33 -8.35
CA VAL A 222 26.03 13.05 -8.06
C VAL A 222 25.83 13.29 -6.56
N VAL A 223 26.31 12.38 -5.71
CA VAL A 223 26.17 12.48 -4.26
C VAL A 223 27.17 13.50 -3.71
N ARG A 224 26.67 14.50 -2.98
CA ARG A 224 27.54 15.43 -2.26
C ARG A 224 28.41 14.67 -1.25
N PRO A 225 29.71 14.97 -1.15
CA PRO A 225 30.58 14.32 -0.18
C PRO A 225 30.05 14.54 1.25
N ILE A 226 30.28 13.55 2.11
CA ILE A 226 29.95 13.67 3.54
C ILE A 226 30.72 14.87 4.12
N LYS A 227 29.99 15.84 4.69
CA LYS A 227 30.58 16.89 5.50
C LYS A 227 31.02 16.28 6.83
N LYS A 228 32.34 16.15 7.03
CA LYS A 228 32.93 15.59 8.26
C LYS A 228 32.74 16.53 9.46
N ASP A 229 32.65 17.83 9.20
CA ASP A 229 32.53 18.86 10.23
C ASP A 229 31.08 19.28 10.41
N TYR A 230 30.32 18.53 11.22
CA TYR A 230 29.04 19.02 11.74
C TYR A 230 29.28 19.58 13.15
N LYS A 231 29.32 20.90 13.28
CA LYS A 231 29.20 21.53 14.60
C LYS A 231 27.73 21.43 15.00
N ARG A 232 27.39 20.57 15.98
CA ARG A 232 26.06 20.63 16.60
C ARG A 232 25.90 22.02 17.20
N ALA A 233 24.76 22.67 16.96
CA ALA A 233 24.43 23.88 17.68
C ALA A 233 24.35 23.53 19.17
N THR A 234 25.39 23.90 19.94
CA THR A 234 25.32 23.88 21.40
C THR A 234 24.31 24.93 21.82
N PHE A 235 23.47 24.64 22.82
CA PHE A 235 22.62 25.66 23.42
C PHE A 235 23.46 26.90 23.76
N LYS A 236 23.03 28.08 23.29
CA LYS A 236 23.62 29.34 23.73
C LYS A 236 23.38 29.44 25.24
N LYS A 237 24.44 29.21 26.02
CA LYS A 237 24.45 29.45 27.46
C LYS A 237 24.16 30.95 27.68
N ASN A 238 23.33 31.25 28.69
CA ASN A 238 22.93 32.61 28.98
C ASN A 238 24.17 33.43 29.35
N PRO A 239 24.48 34.55 28.65
CA PRO A 239 25.71 35.31 28.89
C PRO A 239 25.81 35.88 30.30
N PHE A 240 24.69 36.10 30.98
CA PHE A 240 24.65 36.64 32.34
C PHE A 240 25.03 35.63 33.43
N SER A 241 25.14 34.34 33.11
CA SER A 241 25.39 33.28 34.10
C SER A 241 26.77 32.63 33.98
N MET A 242 27.72 33.24 33.25
CA MET A 242 29.04 32.67 32.99
C MET A 242 30.17 33.60 33.43
N SER A 243 30.81 33.27 34.55
CA SER A 243 32.06 33.89 35.03
C SER A 243 33.22 33.71 34.04
N ASP A 244 33.28 32.56 33.37
CA ASP A 244 34.46 32.11 32.62
C ASP A 244 34.77 32.94 31.35
N ARG A 245 33.78 33.65 30.81
CA ARG A 245 33.97 34.53 29.63
C ARG A 245 34.36 35.96 29.99
N ILE A 246 34.09 36.40 31.22
CA ILE A 246 34.47 37.72 31.70
C ILE A 246 35.99 37.75 31.93
N GLU A 247 36.56 36.66 32.46
CA GLU A 247 38.00 36.55 32.69
C GLU A 247 38.83 36.46 31.39
N GLU A 248 38.28 35.87 30.33
CA GLU A 248 38.96 35.75 29.02
C GLU A 248 38.95 37.07 28.22
N GLN A 249 38.09 38.05 28.57
CA GLN A 249 38.10 39.40 27.99
C GLN A 249 38.88 40.45 28.81
N LEU A 250 39.31 40.11 30.03
CA LEU A 250 40.06 40.97 30.94
C LEU A 250 41.58 40.67 30.95
N ARG A 251 42.06 39.78 30.08
CA ARG A 251 43.48 39.59 29.74
C ARG A 251 43.77 40.12 28.35
#